data_AF-A0A2K8NWP0-F1
#
_entry.id   AF-A0A2K8NWP0-F1
#
_cell.length_a   1.000
_cell.length_b   1.000
_cell.length_c   1.000
_cell.angle_alpha   90.00
_cell.angle_beta   90.00
_cell.angle_gamma   90.00
#
_symmetry.space_group_name_H-M   'P 1'
#
loop_
_entity.id
_entity.type
_entity.pdbx_description
1 polymer ?
#
loop_
_entity_poly.entity_id
_entity_poly.type
_entity_poly.pdbx_seq_one_letter_code
_entity_poly.pdbx_strand_id
1 'polypeptide(L)'
;MDTYRNYGRSYIPRGFITFAQILGTMITGIILVITIYFLLTDGFIKEKPTLSALIIGIEVYFLWKSIYSAYVIITYLKTASDEEVIANRYILAVLSVGVGGIITPFILTSMPNIETESSLNPRAFLAKNLGFTMLFGFTLFLVTFISISLSSGITFNELIDTKSDFGLIGFLSITLGIVGLLIGILGYGLFARSNASELMKEKNLQGYVMQVVGVIFTIISTVELVFLIMMSIVRLIGVIFQSFACMNRYDGFFKVFAILFAFSRIGFEIWYVTWVVAMYSRIISGLWSKEQVVRINNFEKVDDIRVQEQNAK
;
A
#
# COMPACT_ATOMS: atom_id res chain seq x y z
N MET A 1 -6.55 -36.68 -26.70
CA MET A 1 -7.84 -35.97 -26.88
C MET A 1 -7.61 -34.57 -26.33
N ASP A 2 -7.21 -33.66 -27.21
CA ASP A 2 -6.87 -32.29 -26.85
C ASP A 2 -8.15 -31.49 -26.62
N THR A 3 -8.50 -31.27 -25.36
CA THR A 3 -9.56 -30.33 -25.00
C THR A 3 -9.00 -28.91 -25.07
N TYR A 4 -9.11 -28.28 -26.23
CA TYR A 4 -9.07 -26.83 -26.38
C TYR A 4 -10.20 -26.22 -25.53
N ARG A 5 -9.89 -25.85 -24.28
CA ARG A 5 -10.78 -25.00 -23.47
C ARG A 5 -10.74 -23.60 -24.09
N ASN A 6 -11.87 -23.20 -24.66
CA ASN A 6 -12.13 -21.85 -25.16
C ASN A 6 -12.04 -20.84 -24.00
N TYR A 7 -10.86 -20.30 -23.72
CA TYR A 7 -10.64 -19.14 -22.86
C TYR A 7 -10.86 -17.84 -23.65
N GLY A 8 -12.09 -17.64 -24.14
CA GLY A 8 -12.48 -16.44 -24.92
C GLY A 8 -12.92 -15.25 -24.07
N ARG A 9 -12.93 -15.37 -22.74
CA ARG A 9 -13.20 -14.27 -21.80
C ARG A 9 -12.15 -14.30 -20.71
N SER A 10 -11.35 -13.23 -20.60
CA SER A 10 -10.49 -13.03 -19.44
C SER A 10 -11.34 -13.06 -18.18
N TYR A 11 -10.98 -13.92 -17.22
CA TYR A 11 -11.64 -14.00 -15.91
C TYR A 11 -11.33 -12.76 -15.05
N ILE A 12 -10.35 -11.97 -15.48
CA ILE A 12 -9.82 -10.83 -14.75
C ILE A 12 -10.27 -9.55 -15.45
N PRO A 13 -10.93 -8.62 -14.75
CA PRO A 13 -11.29 -7.35 -15.33
C PRO A 13 -10.05 -6.43 -15.39
N ARG A 14 -9.04 -6.78 -16.19
CA ARG A 14 -7.74 -6.07 -16.31
C ARG A 14 -7.92 -4.58 -16.60
N GLY A 15 -8.88 -4.24 -17.47
CA GLY A 15 -9.24 -2.87 -17.78
C GLY A 15 -9.78 -2.11 -16.56
N PHE A 16 -10.61 -2.76 -15.74
CA PHE A 16 -11.16 -2.17 -14.52
C PHE A 16 -10.09 -1.96 -13.43
N ILE A 17 -9.17 -2.93 -13.27
CA ILE A 17 -8.04 -2.80 -12.33
C ILE A 17 -7.11 -1.66 -12.77
N THR A 18 -6.82 -1.57 -14.06
CA THR A 18 -6.00 -0.50 -14.63
C THR A 18 -6.67 0.87 -14.41
N PHE A 19 -7.97 0.96 -14.71
CA PHE A 19 -8.75 2.18 -14.48
C PHE A 19 -8.77 2.57 -13.00
N ALA A 20 -9.06 1.63 -12.10
CA ALA A 20 -9.08 1.86 -10.66
C ALA A 20 -7.72 2.34 -10.13
N GLN A 21 -6.63 1.76 -10.64
CA GLN A 21 -5.28 2.17 -10.25
C GLN A 21 -4.94 3.57 -10.75
N ILE A 22 -5.28 3.90 -12.00
CA ILE A 22 -5.06 5.25 -12.56
C ILE A 22 -5.87 6.28 -11.77
N LEU A 23 -7.16 6.02 -11.57
CA LEU A 23 -8.07 6.91 -10.84
C LEU A 23 -7.56 7.14 -9.41
N GLY A 24 -7.20 6.06 -8.71
CA GLY A 24 -6.66 6.12 -7.37
C GLY A 24 -5.38 6.96 -7.28
N THR A 25 -4.41 6.70 -8.15
CA THR A 25 -3.16 7.46 -8.20
C THR A 25 -3.38 8.92 -8.58
N MET A 26 -4.33 9.24 -9.48
CA MET A 26 -4.66 10.63 -9.83
C MET A 26 -5.28 11.40 -8.66
N ILE A 27 -6.26 10.81 -7.97
CA ILE A 27 -6.91 11.45 -6.81
C ILE A 27 -5.86 11.74 -5.72
N THR A 28 -5.01 10.77 -5.44
CA THR A 28 -3.90 10.93 -4.48
C THR A 28 -2.90 11.97 -4.90
N GLY A 29 -2.51 11.97 -6.17
CA GLY A 29 -1.60 12.99 -6.70
C GLY A 29 -2.17 14.39 -6.51
N ILE A 30 -3.46 14.59 -6.82
CA ILE A 30 -4.15 15.87 -6.63
C ILE A 30 -4.16 16.27 -5.14
N ILE A 31 -4.57 15.37 -4.25
CA ILE A 31 -4.63 15.65 -2.80
C ILE A 31 -3.23 16.03 -2.27
N LEU A 32 -2.21 15.24 -2.58
CA LEU A 32 -0.84 15.50 -2.12
C LEU A 32 -0.29 16.81 -2.69
N VAL A 33 -0.49 17.10 -3.98
CA VAL A 33 -0.05 18.37 -4.59
C VAL A 33 -0.74 19.58 -3.95
N ILE A 34 -2.05 19.48 -3.69
CA ILE A 34 -2.80 20.53 -3.01
C ILE A 34 -2.26 20.74 -1.60
N THR A 35 -2.04 19.68 -0.82
CA THR A 35 -1.51 19.80 0.54
C THR A 35 -0.09 20.36 0.56
N ILE A 36 0.80 19.90 -0.34
CA ILE A 36 2.13 20.47 -0.51
C ILE A 36 2.04 21.97 -0.82
N TYR A 37 1.15 22.38 -1.74
CA TYR A 37 0.96 23.79 -2.07
C TYR A 37 0.51 24.62 -0.85
N PHE A 38 -0.45 24.12 -0.06
CA PHE A 38 -0.89 24.80 1.16
C PHE A 38 0.23 24.88 2.20
N LEU A 39 1.00 23.81 2.39
CA LEU A 39 2.11 23.79 3.33
C LEU A 39 3.28 24.66 2.89
N LEU A 40 3.47 24.86 1.59
CA LEU A 40 4.48 25.77 1.03
C LEU A 40 4.09 27.25 1.15
N THR A 41 2.86 27.56 1.54
CA THR A 41 2.42 28.95 1.70
C THR A 41 3.12 29.59 2.90
N ASP A 42 3.66 30.80 2.70
CA ASP A 42 4.57 31.54 3.60
C ASP A 42 4.20 31.54 5.09
N GLY A 43 2.92 31.49 5.46
CA GLY A 43 2.48 31.49 6.85
C GLY A 43 2.89 30.21 7.62
N PHE A 44 2.79 29.04 7.00
CA PHE A 44 2.98 27.76 7.70
C PHE A 44 4.46 27.39 7.86
N ILE A 45 5.26 27.62 6.81
CA ILE A 45 6.71 27.39 6.84
C ILE A 45 7.40 28.28 7.86
N LYS A 46 7.03 29.56 7.94
CA LYS A 46 7.70 30.50 8.85
C LYS A 46 7.49 30.16 10.32
N GLU A 47 6.32 29.63 10.69
CA GLU A 47 6.04 29.27 12.08
C GLU A 47 6.72 27.96 12.50
N LYS A 48 6.73 26.95 11.63
CA LYS A 48 7.26 25.61 11.93
C LYS A 48 8.00 25.02 10.74
N PRO A 49 9.19 25.54 10.40
CA PRO A 49 9.90 25.18 9.17
C PRO A 49 10.29 23.70 9.12
N THR A 50 10.89 23.17 10.19
CA THR A 50 11.33 21.76 10.24
C THR A 50 10.15 20.79 10.18
N LEU A 51 9.03 21.11 10.85
CA LEU A 51 7.84 20.26 10.82
C LEU A 51 7.17 20.28 9.45
N SER A 52 7.07 21.47 8.84
CA SER A 52 6.49 21.62 7.50
C SER A 52 7.34 20.89 6.46
N ALA A 53 8.67 21.04 6.52
CA ALA A 53 9.61 20.31 5.67
C ALA A 53 9.49 18.79 5.84
N LEU A 54 9.30 18.30 7.08
CA LEU A 54 9.09 16.89 7.36
C LEU A 54 7.81 16.38 6.69
N ILE A 55 6.68 17.08 6.89
CA ILE A 55 5.40 16.69 6.30
C ILE A 55 5.49 16.70 4.78
N ILE A 56 6.03 17.76 4.17
CA ILE A 56 6.19 17.85 2.71
C ILE A 56 7.09 16.73 2.19
N GLY A 57 8.20 16.42 2.88
CA GLY A 57 9.05 15.30 2.51
C GLY A 57 8.30 13.97 2.52
N ILE A 58 7.48 13.71 3.55
CA ILE A 58 6.65 12.51 3.65
C ILE A 58 5.64 12.46 2.48
N GLU A 59 5.02 13.59 2.14
CA GLU A 59 4.08 13.67 1.01
C GLU A 59 4.76 13.39 -0.33
N VAL A 60 5.97 13.90 -0.55
CA VAL A 60 6.77 13.60 -1.75
C VAL A 60 7.13 12.10 -1.82
N TYR A 61 7.49 11.48 -0.70
CA TYR A 61 7.69 10.03 -0.63
C TYR A 61 6.44 9.25 -1.05
N PHE A 62 5.28 9.62 -0.52
CA PHE A 62 4.02 8.95 -0.85
C PHE A 62 3.55 9.21 -2.29
N LEU A 63 3.85 10.39 -2.84
CA LEU A 63 3.60 10.72 -4.24
C LEU A 63 4.42 9.79 -5.15
N TRP A 64 5.72 9.65 -4.88
CA TRP A 64 6.58 8.72 -5.60
C TRP A 64 6.11 7.27 -5.49
N LYS A 65 5.82 6.81 -4.26
CA LYS A 65 5.28 5.46 -4.02
C LYS A 65 4.00 5.20 -4.81
N SER A 66 3.10 6.18 -4.90
CA SER A 66 1.83 6.07 -5.62
C SER A 66 1.99 6.01 -7.14
N ILE A 67 2.95 6.76 -7.70
CA ILE A 67 3.26 6.74 -9.14
C ILE A 67 3.96 5.43 -9.51
N TYR A 68 4.99 5.04 -8.75
CA TYR A 68 5.76 3.84 -9.06
C TYR A 68 4.93 2.55 -8.90
N SER A 69 4.13 2.45 -7.84
CA SER A 69 3.21 1.31 -7.67
C SER A 69 2.23 1.17 -8.82
N ALA A 70 1.65 2.28 -9.31
CA ALA A 70 0.78 2.27 -10.47
C ALA A 70 1.51 1.79 -11.73
N TYR A 71 2.72 2.29 -11.99
CA TYR A 71 3.54 1.84 -13.10
C TYR A 71 3.80 0.32 -13.05
N VAL A 72 4.20 -0.21 -11.89
CA VAL A 72 4.49 -1.64 -11.71
C VAL A 72 3.24 -2.48 -11.95
N ILE A 73 2.10 -2.11 -11.36
CA ILE A 73 0.84 -2.85 -11.48
C ILE A 73 0.36 -2.86 -12.93
N ILE A 74 0.34 -1.71 -13.60
CA ILE A 74 -0.13 -1.59 -14.99
C ILE A 74 0.78 -2.39 -15.92
N THR A 75 2.10 -2.32 -15.72
CA THR A 75 3.05 -3.10 -16.52
C THR A 75 2.86 -4.59 -16.30
N TYR A 76 2.72 -5.01 -15.03
CA TYR A 76 2.48 -6.41 -14.69
C TYR A 76 1.18 -6.95 -15.30
N LEU A 77 0.08 -6.19 -15.23
CA LEU A 77 -1.20 -6.56 -15.83
C LEU A 77 -1.18 -6.62 -17.37
N LYS A 78 -0.21 -5.97 -18.03
CA LYS A 78 -0.03 -6.05 -19.48
C LYS A 78 0.79 -7.26 -19.90
N THR A 79 1.71 -7.72 -19.06
CA THR A 79 2.68 -8.77 -19.40
C THR A 79 2.33 -10.14 -18.84
N ALA A 80 1.69 -10.23 -17.68
CA ALA A 80 1.40 -11.48 -16.99
C ALA A 80 0.19 -12.21 -17.60
N SER A 81 0.17 -13.54 -17.48
CA SER A 81 -1.02 -14.37 -17.76
C SER A 81 -2.13 -14.17 -16.71
N ASP A 82 -3.37 -14.58 -17.01
CA ASP A 82 -4.47 -14.44 -16.05
C ASP A 82 -4.21 -15.30 -14.80
N GLU A 83 -3.66 -16.50 -14.98
CA GLU A 83 -3.28 -17.39 -13.90
C GLU A 83 -2.22 -16.75 -12.99
N GLU A 84 -1.20 -16.11 -13.57
CA GLU A 84 -0.16 -15.41 -12.79
C GLU A 84 -0.70 -14.22 -12.01
N VAL A 85 -1.65 -13.46 -12.56
CA VAL A 85 -2.28 -12.33 -11.87
C VAL A 85 -3.11 -12.81 -10.66
N ILE A 86 -3.83 -13.92 -10.82
CA ILE A 86 -4.62 -14.53 -9.73
C ILE A 86 -3.69 -15.03 -8.62
N ALA A 87 -2.60 -15.71 -8.97
CA ALA A 87 -1.62 -16.21 -8.01
C ALA A 87 -0.92 -15.09 -7.23
N ASN A 88 -0.61 -13.97 -7.89
CA ASN A 88 0.14 -12.85 -7.29
C ASN A 88 -0.75 -11.72 -6.76
N ARG A 89 -2.08 -11.90 -6.73
CA ARG A 89 -3.05 -10.84 -6.39
C ARG A 89 -2.78 -10.14 -5.06
N TYR A 90 -2.31 -10.86 -4.04
CA TYR A 90 -2.07 -10.28 -2.72
C TYR A 90 -0.81 -9.39 -2.72
N ILE A 91 0.20 -9.73 -3.51
CA ILE A 91 1.41 -8.91 -3.65
C ILE A 91 1.08 -7.63 -4.42
N LEU A 92 0.30 -7.76 -5.51
CA LEU A 92 -0.20 -6.62 -6.27
C LEU A 92 -1.10 -5.72 -5.40
N ALA A 93 -1.91 -6.34 -4.54
CA ALA A 93 -2.72 -5.63 -3.57
C ALA A 93 -1.83 -4.85 -2.61
N VAL A 94 -0.82 -5.46 -1.97
CA VAL A 94 0.13 -4.74 -1.09
C VAL A 94 0.77 -3.54 -1.78
N LEU A 95 1.26 -3.71 -3.01
CA LEU A 95 1.87 -2.59 -3.75
C LEU A 95 0.88 -1.46 -4.00
N SER A 96 -0.39 -1.80 -4.16
CA SER A 96 -1.47 -0.85 -4.39
C SER A 96 -1.98 -0.17 -3.11
N VAL A 97 -1.81 -0.77 -1.93
CA VAL A 97 -2.26 -0.24 -0.61
C VAL A 97 -1.56 1.08 -0.17
N GLY A 98 -0.87 1.78 -1.07
CA GLY A 98 -0.45 3.17 -0.87
C GLY A 98 -1.62 4.17 -0.87
N VAL A 99 -1.29 5.47 -0.78
CA VAL A 99 -2.22 6.59 -0.55
C VAL A 99 -3.34 6.72 -1.60
N GLY A 100 -3.31 5.97 -2.72
CA GLY A 100 -4.36 5.99 -3.76
C GLY A 100 -5.09 4.71 -4.08
N GLY A 101 -4.62 3.54 -3.66
CA GLY A 101 -5.24 2.28 -4.07
C GLY A 101 -6.09 1.71 -2.97
N ILE A 102 -7.33 2.16 -2.83
CA ILE A 102 -8.32 1.45 -1.99
C ILE A 102 -9.20 0.54 -2.88
N ILE A 103 -9.49 1.00 -4.10
CA ILE A 103 -10.31 0.26 -5.08
C ILE A 103 -9.53 -0.91 -5.70
N THR A 104 -8.26 -0.71 -6.04
CA THR A 104 -7.44 -1.76 -6.68
C THR A 104 -7.18 -2.97 -5.77
N PRO A 105 -6.76 -2.82 -4.49
CA PRO A 105 -6.63 -3.96 -3.58
C PRO A 105 -7.98 -4.65 -3.34
N PHE A 106 -9.09 -3.90 -3.35
CA PHE A 106 -10.42 -4.49 -3.24
C PHE A 106 -10.75 -5.41 -4.41
N ILE A 107 -10.53 -4.95 -5.65
CA ILE A 107 -10.77 -5.77 -6.83
C ILE A 107 -9.89 -7.03 -6.78
N LEU A 108 -8.61 -6.87 -6.44
CA LEU A 108 -7.65 -7.97 -6.35
C LEU A 108 -8.01 -8.97 -5.26
N THR A 109 -8.44 -8.52 -4.08
CA THR A 109 -8.84 -9.41 -2.96
C THR A 109 -10.21 -10.05 -3.14
N SER A 110 -11.00 -9.58 -4.11
CA SER A 110 -12.32 -10.12 -4.45
C SER A 110 -12.25 -11.18 -5.56
N MET A 111 -11.08 -11.41 -6.16
CA MET A 111 -10.90 -12.44 -7.18
C MET A 111 -11.05 -13.85 -6.59
N PRO A 112 -11.64 -14.81 -7.35
CA PRO A 112 -11.77 -16.18 -6.89
C PRO A 112 -10.40 -16.83 -6.69
N ASN A 113 -10.30 -17.72 -5.71
CA ASN A 113 -9.11 -18.52 -5.52
C ASN A 113 -9.17 -19.71 -6.45
N ILE A 114 -8.36 -19.65 -7.51
CA ILE A 114 -8.14 -20.75 -8.44
C ILE A 114 -6.75 -21.32 -8.11
N GLU A 115 -6.62 -22.64 -8.11
CA GLU A 115 -5.31 -23.29 -7.95
C GLU A 115 -4.49 -23.04 -9.21
N THR A 116 -3.52 -22.12 -9.10
CA THR A 116 -2.66 -21.70 -10.20
C THR A 116 -1.22 -21.63 -9.73
N GLU A 117 -0.29 -22.22 -10.46
CA GLU A 117 1.13 -22.12 -10.19
C GLU A 117 1.69 -20.81 -10.76
N SER A 118 2.40 -20.03 -9.93
CA SER A 118 3.11 -18.82 -10.35
C SER A 118 4.59 -19.13 -10.59
N SER A 119 5.12 -18.67 -11.71
CA SER A 119 6.55 -18.67 -12.02
C SER A 119 7.36 -17.71 -11.12
N LEU A 120 6.69 -16.77 -10.47
CA LEU A 120 7.26 -15.64 -9.76
C LEU A 120 7.37 -15.91 -8.26
N ASN A 121 8.57 -15.71 -7.68
CA ASN A 121 8.75 -15.75 -6.24
C ASN A 121 8.20 -14.46 -5.59
N PRO A 122 7.16 -14.57 -4.75
CA PRO A 122 6.46 -13.42 -4.21
C PRO A 122 7.33 -12.47 -3.39
N ARG A 123 8.21 -13.03 -2.57
CA ARG A 123 9.06 -12.29 -1.64
C ARG A 123 10.14 -11.54 -2.39
N ALA A 124 10.67 -12.14 -3.46
CA ALA A 124 11.64 -11.50 -4.34
C ALA A 124 11.02 -10.32 -5.09
N PHE A 125 9.79 -10.49 -5.61
CA PHE A 125 9.08 -9.42 -6.31
C PHE A 125 8.74 -8.25 -5.38
N LEU A 126 8.27 -8.55 -4.17
CA LEU A 126 7.96 -7.55 -3.16
C LEU A 126 9.22 -6.80 -2.73
N ALA A 127 10.32 -7.50 -2.43
CA ALA A 127 11.59 -6.89 -2.04
C ALA A 127 12.19 -6.00 -3.15
N LYS A 128 12.11 -6.43 -4.42
CA LYS A 128 12.54 -5.61 -5.57
C LYS A 128 11.77 -4.29 -5.65
N ASN A 129 10.44 -4.36 -5.65
CA ASN A 129 9.59 -3.20 -5.92
C ASN A 129 9.49 -2.26 -4.72
N LEU A 130 9.36 -2.79 -3.50
CA LEU A 130 9.41 -1.98 -2.29
C LEU A 130 10.82 -1.42 -2.04
N GLY A 131 11.87 -2.20 -2.33
CA GLY A 131 13.26 -1.72 -2.26
C GLY A 131 13.50 -0.53 -3.18
N PHE A 132 13.03 -0.60 -4.44
CA PHE A 132 13.11 0.53 -5.37
C PHE A 132 12.30 1.74 -4.90
N THR A 133 11.09 1.49 -4.39
CA THR A 133 10.23 2.53 -3.82
C THR A 133 10.92 3.25 -2.66
N MET A 134 11.52 2.49 -1.74
CA MET A 134 12.25 3.03 -0.59
C MET A 134 13.50 3.78 -1.01
N LEU A 135 14.30 3.23 -1.93
CA LEU A 135 15.53 3.86 -2.39
C LEU A 135 15.29 5.25 -2.96
N PHE A 136 14.43 5.34 -3.98
CA PHE A 136 14.11 6.62 -4.63
C PHE A 136 13.22 7.50 -3.75
N GLY A 137 12.25 6.90 -3.04
CA GLY A 137 11.35 7.63 -2.16
C GLY A 137 12.10 8.31 -1.02
N PHE A 138 12.98 7.60 -0.30
CA PHE A 138 13.75 8.20 0.80
C PHE A 138 14.81 9.18 0.30
N THR A 139 15.32 9.00 -0.92
CA THR A 139 16.18 10.01 -1.56
C THR A 139 15.41 11.30 -1.80
N LEU A 140 14.21 11.22 -2.40
CA LEU A 140 13.36 12.38 -2.63
C LEU A 140 12.90 13.03 -1.32
N PHE A 141 12.56 12.22 -0.31
CA PHE A 141 12.26 12.69 1.04
C PHE A 141 13.41 13.52 1.62
N LEU A 142 14.64 12.98 1.61
CA LEU A 142 15.81 13.66 2.17
C LEU A 142 16.13 14.97 1.43
N VAL A 143 16.15 14.92 0.09
CA VAL A 143 16.40 16.11 -0.72
C VAL A 143 15.36 17.19 -0.42
N THR A 144 14.08 16.83 -0.41
CA THR A 144 12.98 17.77 -0.13
C THR A 144 13.08 18.34 1.29
N PHE A 145 13.28 17.47 2.29
CA PHE A 145 13.39 17.85 3.69
C PHE A 145 14.54 18.84 3.94
N ILE A 146 15.74 18.51 3.44
CA ILE A 146 16.93 19.33 3.61
C ILE A 146 16.77 20.64 2.84
N SER A 147 16.35 20.60 1.56
CA SER A 147 16.20 21.81 0.75
C SER A 147 15.21 22.80 1.36
N ILE A 148 14.05 22.34 1.82
CA ILE A 148 13.03 23.22 2.42
C ILE A 148 13.52 23.76 3.77
N SER A 149 14.10 22.92 4.62
CA SER A 149 14.61 23.34 5.93
C SER A 149 15.70 24.40 5.81
N LEU A 150 16.66 24.22 4.88
CA LEU A 150 17.72 25.19 4.64
C LEU A 150 17.20 26.48 4.00
N SER A 151 16.22 26.39 3.09
CA SER A 151 15.60 27.58 2.48
C SER A 151 14.82 28.45 3.48
N SER A 152 14.44 27.88 4.63
CA SER A 152 13.75 28.57 5.71
C SER A 152 14.68 29.35 6.64
N GLY A 153 16.00 29.34 6.36
CA GLY A 153 17.02 30.06 7.14
C GLY A 153 17.64 29.24 8.27
N ILE A 154 17.26 27.97 8.44
CA ILE A 154 17.89 27.06 9.41
C ILE A 154 19.21 26.55 8.83
N THR A 155 20.27 26.57 9.63
CA THR A 155 21.56 26.01 9.23
C THR A 155 21.61 24.48 9.42
N PHE A 156 22.48 23.80 8.67
CA PHE A 156 22.62 22.35 8.80
C PHE A 156 23.06 21.89 10.20
N ASN A 157 23.85 22.71 10.90
CA ASN A 157 24.28 22.41 12.27
C ASN A 157 23.09 22.45 13.25
N GLU A 158 22.17 23.40 13.08
CA GLU A 158 20.95 23.50 13.89
C GLU A 158 19.99 22.34 13.62
N LEU A 159 19.97 21.80 12.39
CA LEU A 159 19.17 20.61 12.05
C LEU A 159 19.66 19.32 12.73
N ILE A 160 20.91 19.28 13.18
CA ILE A 160 21.53 18.10 13.80
C ILE A 160 21.70 18.28 15.32
N ASP A 161 21.56 19.51 15.83
CA ASP A 161 21.70 19.78 17.26
C ASP A 161 20.51 19.25 18.06
N THR A 162 20.70 18.08 18.68
CA THR A 162 19.70 17.38 19.50
C THR A 162 19.33 18.11 20.79
N LYS A 163 20.01 19.22 21.12
CA LYS A 163 19.69 20.04 22.31
C LYS A 163 18.45 20.90 22.14
N SER A 164 18.01 21.13 20.90
CA SER A 164 16.77 21.85 20.59
C SER A 164 15.68 20.88 20.11
N ASP A 165 14.42 21.16 20.44
CA ASP A 165 13.29 20.35 19.96
C ASP A 165 13.24 20.30 18.42
N PHE A 166 13.61 21.41 17.75
CA PHE A 166 13.69 21.50 16.30
C PHE A 166 14.82 20.64 15.72
N GLY A 167 15.99 20.64 16.34
CA GLY A 167 17.14 19.84 15.90
C GLY A 167 16.98 18.35 16.23
N LEU A 168 16.24 17.98 17.27
CA LEU A 168 15.86 16.58 17.51
C LEU A 168 14.99 16.03 16.36
N ILE A 169 13.98 16.80 15.93
CA ILE A 169 13.13 16.42 14.78
C ILE A 169 13.97 16.32 13.51
N GLY A 170 14.87 17.28 13.28
CA GLY A 170 15.79 17.27 12.13
C GLY A 170 16.69 16.04 12.12
N PHE A 171 17.36 15.75 13.23
CA PHE A 171 18.23 14.60 13.40
C PHE A 171 17.49 13.27 13.18
N LEU A 172 16.32 13.10 13.78
CA LEU A 172 15.50 11.89 13.61
C LEU A 172 15.04 11.73 12.15
N SER A 173 14.63 12.81 11.50
CA SER A 173 14.18 12.79 10.10
C SER A 173 15.29 12.40 9.15
N ILE A 174 16.48 12.98 9.31
CA ILE A 174 17.67 12.63 8.51
C ILE A 174 18.06 11.17 8.76
N THR A 175 18.11 10.75 10.03
CA THR A 175 18.46 9.36 10.40
C THR A 175 17.48 8.36 9.79
N LEU A 176 16.18 8.60 9.91
CA LEU A 176 15.15 7.75 9.30
C LEU A 176 15.27 7.71 7.78
N GLY A 177 15.54 8.86 7.15
CA GLY A 177 15.75 8.94 5.70
C GLY A 177 16.96 8.11 5.24
N ILE A 178 18.09 8.20 5.95
CA ILE A 178 19.29 7.43 5.62
C ILE A 178 19.07 5.93 5.84
N VAL A 179 18.47 5.53 6.97
CA VAL A 179 18.15 4.13 7.25
C VAL A 179 17.20 3.56 6.20
N GLY A 180 16.16 4.30 5.84
CA GLY A 180 15.22 3.91 4.79
C GLY A 180 15.88 3.75 3.42
N LEU A 181 16.80 4.65 3.07
CA LEU A 181 17.60 4.58 1.85
C LEU A 181 18.50 3.32 1.84
N LEU A 182 19.18 3.02 2.95
CA LEU A 182 20.03 1.83 3.07
C LEU A 182 19.23 0.53 2.93
N ILE A 183 18.05 0.45 3.56
CA ILE A 183 17.13 -0.68 3.39
C ILE A 183 16.69 -0.80 1.92
N GLY A 184 16.41 0.34 1.27
CA GLY A 184 16.09 0.41 -0.16
C GLY A 184 17.21 -0.14 -1.05
N ILE A 185 18.47 0.25 -0.78
CA ILE A 185 19.66 -0.27 -1.48
C ILE A 185 19.76 -1.79 -1.32
N LEU A 186 19.56 -2.32 -0.12
CA LEU A 186 19.62 -3.75 0.12
C LEU A 186 18.52 -4.51 -0.65
N GLY A 187 17.28 -4.00 -0.63
CA GLY A 187 16.17 -4.61 -1.36
C GLY A 187 16.37 -4.58 -2.87
N TYR A 188 16.62 -3.40 -3.43
CA TYR A 188 16.77 -3.27 -4.88
C TYR A 188 18.07 -3.91 -5.38
N GLY A 189 19.20 -3.71 -4.67
CA GLY A 189 20.51 -4.23 -5.09
C GLY A 189 20.57 -5.76 -5.16
N LEU A 190 19.92 -6.45 -4.22
CA LEU A 190 19.89 -7.92 -4.21
C LEU A 190 18.86 -8.50 -5.19
N PHE A 191 17.74 -7.82 -5.42
CA PHE A 191 16.61 -8.35 -6.19
C PHE A 191 16.37 -7.70 -7.57
N ALA A 192 17.19 -6.73 -7.99
CA ALA A 192 17.07 -6.13 -9.33
C ALA A 192 17.37 -7.12 -10.46
N ARG A 193 18.20 -8.14 -10.20
CA ARG A 193 18.64 -9.14 -11.18
C ARG A 193 17.48 -10.03 -11.64
N SER A 194 17.42 -10.36 -12.93
CA SER A 194 16.39 -11.24 -13.52
C SER A 194 16.36 -12.63 -12.86
N ASN A 195 17.52 -13.16 -12.47
CA ASN A 195 17.66 -14.50 -11.90
C ASN A 195 17.57 -14.50 -10.36
N ALA A 196 17.08 -13.41 -9.74
CA ALA A 196 17.01 -13.30 -8.29
C ALA A 196 16.14 -14.37 -7.63
N SER A 197 15.08 -14.83 -8.32
CA SER A 197 14.22 -15.93 -7.85
C SER A 197 14.96 -17.26 -7.77
N GLU A 198 15.86 -17.52 -8.72
CA GLU A 198 16.67 -18.74 -8.80
C GLU A 198 17.81 -18.71 -7.77
N LEU A 199 18.52 -17.57 -7.69
CA LEU A 199 19.58 -17.33 -6.70
C LEU A 199 19.08 -17.45 -5.25
N MET A 200 17.82 -17.09 -4.99
CA MET A 200 17.19 -17.23 -3.67
C MET A 200 16.93 -18.71 -3.30
N LYS A 201 16.81 -19.61 -4.28
CA LYS A 201 16.61 -21.06 -4.06
C LYS A 201 17.92 -21.81 -3.86
N GLU A 202 19.06 -21.21 -4.21
CA GLU A 202 20.37 -21.81 -4.01
C GLU A 202 20.72 -21.95 -2.52
N LYS A 203 21.33 -23.08 -2.14
CA LYS A 203 21.81 -23.34 -0.77
C LYS A 203 23.15 -22.64 -0.45
N ASN A 204 23.33 -21.43 -0.99
CA ASN A 204 24.54 -20.62 -0.83
C ASN A 204 24.29 -19.49 0.19
N LEU A 205 25.36 -18.91 0.75
CA LEU A 205 25.26 -17.77 1.69
C LEU A 205 24.47 -16.60 1.07
N GLN A 206 24.68 -16.34 -0.23
CA GLN A 206 23.91 -15.35 -0.98
C GLN A 206 22.41 -15.68 -1.03
N GLY A 207 22.04 -16.94 -1.28
CA GLY A 207 20.65 -17.39 -1.29
C GLY A 207 19.99 -17.22 0.08
N TYR A 208 20.69 -17.54 1.17
CA TYR A 208 20.20 -17.34 2.54
C TYR A 208 19.99 -15.85 2.85
N VAL A 209 20.93 -14.97 2.50
CA VAL A 209 20.79 -13.52 2.68
C VAL A 209 19.58 -12.99 1.93
N MET A 210 19.38 -13.43 0.67
CA MET A 210 18.20 -13.05 -0.11
C MET A 210 16.90 -13.55 0.57
N GLN A 211 16.87 -14.77 1.09
CA GLN A 211 15.69 -15.27 1.82
C GLN A 211 15.35 -14.40 3.04
N VAL A 212 16.35 -14.05 3.86
CA VAL A 212 16.17 -13.19 5.04
C VAL A 212 15.66 -11.81 4.62
N VAL A 213 16.28 -11.17 3.63
CA VAL A 213 15.86 -9.85 3.15
C VAL A 213 14.43 -9.88 2.60
N GLY A 214 14.07 -10.93 1.85
CA GLY A 214 12.69 -11.11 1.37
C GLY A 214 11.66 -11.22 2.50
N VAL A 215 12.02 -11.89 3.61
CA VAL A 215 11.19 -11.95 4.82
C VAL A 215 11.08 -10.58 5.49
N ILE A 216 12.19 -9.83 5.59
CA ILE A 216 12.19 -8.46 6.15
C ILE A 216 11.22 -7.55 5.40
N PHE A 217 11.24 -7.54 4.06
CA PHE A 217 10.29 -6.73 3.27
C PHE A 217 8.83 -7.19 3.43
N THR A 218 8.61 -8.48 3.64
CA THR A 218 7.27 -9.02 3.94
C THR A 218 6.79 -8.55 5.32
N ILE A 219 7.68 -8.52 6.32
CA ILE A 219 7.39 -7.98 7.66
C ILE A 219 7.09 -6.49 7.58
N ILE A 220 7.93 -5.71 6.90
CA ILE A 220 7.72 -4.26 6.68
C ILE A 220 6.32 -4.00 6.09
N SER A 221 5.96 -4.75 5.05
CA SER A 221 4.64 -4.64 4.41
C SER A 221 3.50 -5.01 5.37
N THR A 222 3.69 -6.04 6.18
CA THR A 222 2.70 -6.46 7.17
C THR A 222 2.50 -5.39 8.24
N VAL A 223 3.58 -4.80 8.74
CA VAL A 223 3.54 -3.71 9.72
C VAL A 223 2.84 -2.48 9.14
N GLU A 224 3.10 -2.14 7.86
CA GLU A 224 2.39 -1.06 7.17
C GLU A 224 0.88 -1.32 7.11
N LEU A 225 0.45 -2.53 6.74
CA LEU A 225 -0.97 -2.90 6.71
C LEU A 225 -1.62 -2.81 8.10
N VAL A 226 -0.94 -3.29 9.14
CA VAL A 226 -1.45 -3.19 10.53
C VAL A 226 -1.57 -1.73 10.95
N PHE A 227 -0.59 -0.88 10.60
CA PHE A 227 -0.66 0.54 10.90
C PHE A 227 -1.85 1.21 10.22
N LEU A 228 -2.13 0.87 8.96
CA LEU A 228 -3.31 1.38 8.25
C LEU A 228 -4.64 0.90 8.87
N ILE A 229 -4.69 -0.34 9.37
CA ILE A 229 -5.83 -0.82 10.17
C ILE A 229 -6.01 0.05 11.41
N MET A 230 -4.96 0.28 12.19
CA MET A 230 -5.02 1.10 13.40
C MET A 230 -5.45 2.54 13.10
N MET A 231 -4.90 3.15 12.05
CA MET A 231 -5.27 4.51 11.62
C MET A 231 -6.75 4.59 11.22
N SER A 232 -7.30 3.56 10.57
CA SER A 232 -8.72 3.51 10.22
C SER A 232 -9.62 3.49 11.46
N ILE A 233 -9.23 2.76 12.51
CA ILE A 233 -9.96 2.69 13.77
C ILE A 233 -9.89 4.03 14.52
N VAL A 234 -8.71 4.66 14.58
CA VAL A 234 -8.55 6.00 15.17
C VAL A 234 -9.41 7.03 14.44
N ARG A 235 -9.48 6.96 13.10
CA ARG A 235 -10.34 7.82 12.29
C ARG A 235 -11.82 7.65 12.64
N LEU A 236 -12.29 6.42 12.81
CA LEU A 236 -13.67 6.12 13.24
C LEU A 236 -13.98 6.76 14.60
N ILE A 237 -13.08 6.61 15.58
CA ILE A 237 -13.24 7.25 16.89
C ILE A 237 -13.34 8.78 16.73
N GLY A 238 -12.49 9.39 15.90
CA GLY A 238 -12.54 10.82 15.59
C GLY A 238 -13.87 11.25 14.96
N VAL A 239 -14.40 10.47 14.00
CA VAL A 239 -15.69 10.74 13.37
C VAL A 239 -16.85 10.64 14.36
N ILE A 240 -16.81 9.67 15.28
CA ILE A 240 -17.82 9.54 16.35
C ILE A 240 -17.82 10.80 17.22
N PHE A 241 -16.67 11.24 17.71
CA PHE A 241 -16.57 12.46 18.54
C PHE A 241 -17.03 13.71 17.79
N GLN A 242 -16.62 13.89 16.53
CA GLN A 242 -17.07 15.02 15.71
C GLN A 242 -18.57 15.00 15.46
N SER A 243 -19.16 13.81 15.32
CA SER A 243 -20.59 13.64 15.11
C SER A 243 -21.38 14.01 16.37
N PHE A 244 -20.91 13.62 17.56
CA PHE A 244 -21.48 14.08 18.84
C PHE A 244 -21.37 15.60 19.02
N ALA A 245 -20.21 16.18 18.70
CA ALA A 245 -20.04 17.63 18.76
C ALA A 245 -20.98 18.37 17.78
N CYS A 246 -21.24 17.81 16.59
CA CYS A 246 -22.14 18.38 15.60
C CYS A 246 -23.61 18.35 16.08
N MET A 247 -24.05 17.26 16.72
CA MET A 247 -25.42 17.14 17.26
C MET A 247 -25.72 18.17 18.36
N ASN A 248 -24.69 18.63 19.08
CA ASN A 248 -24.81 19.63 20.14
C ASN A 248 -24.78 21.09 19.64
N ARG A 249 -24.49 21.33 18.35
CA ARG A 249 -24.40 22.69 17.77
C ARG A 249 -25.73 23.25 17.26
N TYR A 250 -26.74 22.41 17.05
CA TYR A 250 -28.02 22.82 16.45
C TYR A 250 -29.17 22.61 17.44
N ASP A 251 -30.09 23.58 17.47
CA ASP A 251 -31.32 23.52 18.25
C ASP A 251 -32.57 23.49 17.35
N GLY A 252 -33.69 23.01 17.91
CA GLY A 252 -34.97 22.94 17.21
C GLY A 252 -35.03 21.88 16.10
N PHE A 253 -35.83 22.13 15.05
CA PHE A 253 -36.09 21.18 13.95
C PHE A 253 -34.81 20.73 13.22
N PHE A 254 -33.83 21.63 13.06
CA PHE A 254 -32.54 21.32 12.43
C PHE A 254 -31.70 20.33 13.23
N LYS A 255 -31.96 20.18 14.54
CA LYS A 255 -31.31 19.16 15.39
C LYS A 255 -31.65 17.74 14.95
N VAL A 256 -32.89 17.49 14.50
CA VAL A 256 -33.32 16.17 14.03
C VAL A 256 -32.54 15.77 12.77
N PHE A 257 -32.38 16.68 11.82
CA PHE A 257 -31.55 16.44 10.63
C PHE A 257 -30.07 16.29 10.98
N ALA A 258 -29.54 17.11 11.88
CA ALA A 258 -28.15 17.00 12.35
C ALA A 258 -27.87 15.63 13.00
N ILE A 259 -28.81 15.10 13.78
CA ILE A 259 -28.74 13.75 14.37
C ILE A 259 -28.76 12.68 13.28
N LEU A 260 -29.68 12.76 12.30
CA LEU A 260 -29.75 11.80 11.20
C LEU A 260 -28.47 11.79 10.34
N PHE A 261 -27.94 12.97 10.00
CA PHE A 261 -26.67 13.07 9.27
C PHE A 261 -25.48 12.56 10.10
N ALA A 262 -25.46 12.83 11.41
CA ALA A 262 -24.44 12.32 12.32
C ALA A 262 -24.43 10.78 12.38
N PHE A 263 -25.61 10.16 12.55
CA PHE A 263 -25.73 8.70 12.51
C PHE A 263 -25.39 8.10 11.15
N SER A 264 -25.81 8.74 10.05
CA SER A 264 -25.45 8.31 8.70
C SER A 264 -23.94 8.36 8.48
N ARG A 265 -23.28 9.45 8.90
CA ARG A 265 -21.82 9.59 8.82
C ARG A 265 -21.10 8.51 9.63
N ILE A 266 -21.54 8.24 10.86
CA ILE A 266 -20.99 7.16 11.68
C ILE A 266 -21.21 5.80 11.00
N GLY A 267 -22.39 5.53 10.46
CA GLY A 267 -22.71 4.28 9.77
C GLY A 267 -21.82 4.04 8.54
N PHE A 268 -21.63 5.06 7.70
CA PHE A 268 -20.71 5.00 6.57
C PHE A 268 -19.27 4.77 7.00
N GLU A 269 -18.83 5.40 8.10
CA GLU A 269 -17.48 5.23 8.62
C GLU A 269 -17.26 3.83 9.20
N ILE A 270 -18.23 3.26 9.92
CA ILE A 270 -18.18 1.88 10.42
C ILE A 270 -18.09 0.90 9.25
N TRP A 271 -18.90 1.10 8.22
CA TRP A 271 -18.88 0.29 7.00
C TRP A 271 -17.51 0.36 6.32
N TYR A 272 -16.96 1.56 6.15
CA TYR A 272 -15.62 1.78 5.60
C TYR A 272 -14.54 1.06 6.41
N VAL A 273 -14.52 1.23 7.74
CA VAL A 273 -13.49 0.60 8.60
C VAL A 273 -13.60 -0.91 8.58
N THR A 274 -14.80 -1.48 8.64
CA THR A 274 -15.01 -2.93 8.59
C THR A 274 -14.49 -3.49 7.26
N TRP A 275 -14.75 -2.78 6.18
CA TRP A 275 -14.28 -3.15 4.86
C TRP A 275 -12.75 -3.05 4.72
N VAL A 276 -12.14 -1.98 5.22
CA VAL A 276 -10.67 -1.80 5.26
C VAL A 276 -9.99 -2.91 6.07
N VAL A 277 -10.51 -3.20 7.27
CA VAL A 277 -10.02 -4.27 8.14
C VAL A 277 -10.09 -5.62 7.43
N ALA A 278 -11.26 -5.97 6.87
CA ALA A 278 -11.43 -7.24 6.18
C ALA A 278 -10.48 -7.39 4.97
N MET A 279 -10.31 -6.34 4.19
CA MET A 279 -9.43 -6.32 3.02
C MET A 279 -7.96 -6.49 3.44
N TYR A 280 -7.47 -5.67 4.37
CA TYR A 280 -6.07 -5.73 4.81
C TYR A 280 -5.75 -7.04 5.54
N SER A 281 -6.67 -7.57 6.35
CA SER A 281 -6.50 -8.89 6.96
C SER A 281 -6.37 -10.00 5.90
N ARG A 282 -7.17 -9.99 4.83
CA ARG A 282 -7.03 -10.95 3.72
C ARG A 282 -5.68 -10.83 3.02
N ILE A 283 -5.19 -9.60 2.83
CA ILE A 283 -3.87 -9.36 2.23
C ILE A 283 -2.77 -9.92 3.11
N ILE A 284 -2.80 -9.65 4.43
CA ILE A 284 -1.83 -10.19 5.39
C ILE A 284 -1.83 -11.72 5.35
N SER A 285 -3.01 -12.35 5.47
CA SER A 285 -3.11 -13.81 5.40
C SER A 285 -2.61 -14.38 4.06
N GLY A 286 -2.89 -13.69 2.95
CA GLY A 286 -2.40 -14.05 1.62
C GLY A 286 -0.88 -14.00 1.49
N LEU A 287 -0.23 -12.95 2.00
CA LEU A 287 1.23 -12.79 1.99
C LEU A 287 1.96 -13.93 2.72
N TRP A 288 1.39 -14.41 3.83
CA TRP A 288 2.00 -15.42 4.69
C TRP A 288 1.61 -16.87 4.35
N SER A 289 0.69 -17.09 3.40
CA SER A 289 0.30 -18.44 2.99
C SER A 289 1.47 -19.17 2.30
N LYS A 290 1.74 -20.42 2.73
CA LYS A 290 2.97 -21.20 2.41
C LYS A 290 3.22 -21.43 0.92
N GLU A 291 2.21 -21.31 0.08
CA GLU A 291 2.30 -21.49 -1.37
C GLU A 291 1.74 -20.29 -2.16
N GLN A 292 1.24 -19.24 -1.50
CA GLN A 292 0.37 -18.20 -2.09
C GLN A 292 -0.87 -18.72 -2.87
N VAL A 293 -1.02 -20.04 -2.98
CA VAL A 293 -2.25 -20.74 -3.28
C VAL A 293 -3.08 -20.81 -2.01
N VAL A 294 -4.05 -19.91 -1.88
CA VAL A 294 -5.07 -20.02 -0.83
C VAL A 294 -6.08 -21.05 -1.31
N ARG A 295 -5.90 -22.32 -0.93
CA ARG A 295 -6.86 -23.41 -1.19
C ARG A 295 -8.21 -23.04 -0.54
N ILE A 296 -9.23 -22.79 -1.34
CA ILE A 296 -10.62 -22.72 -0.84
C ILE A 296 -11.25 -24.08 -1.12
N ASN A 297 -11.52 -24.83 -0.04
CA ASN A 297 -12.18 -26.15 -0.04
C ASN A 297 -13.64 -26.17 -0.61
N ASN A 298 -14.09 -25.13 -1.32
CA ASN A 298 -15.47 -25.01 -1.79
C ASN A 298 -15.64 -25.35 -3.28
N PHE A 299 -14.58 -25.36 -4.09
CA PHE A 299 -14.70 -25.73 -5.52
C PHE A 299 -14.67 -27.24 -5.75
N GLU A 300 -13.94 -28.02 -4.93
CA GLU A 300 -13.98 -29.50 -4.98
C GLU A 300 -15.42 -30.01 -4.86
N LYS A 301 -16.21 -29.46 -3.93
CA LYS A 301 -17.60 -29.89 -3.74
C LYS A 301 -18.53 -29.56 -4.91
N VAL A 302 -18.30 -28.48 -5.66
CA VAL A 302 -19.18 -28.08 -6.77
C VAL A 302 -18.85 -28.89 -8.03
N ASP A 303 -17.57 -29.20 -8.26
CA ASP A 303 -17.18 -30.08 -9.36
C ASP A 303 -17.55 -31.54 -9.06
N ASP A 304 -17.44 -32.01 -7.82
CA ASP A 304 -17.90 -33.35 -7.43
C ASP A 304 -19.42 -33.52 -7.62
N ILE A 305 -20.22 -32.50 -7.30
CA ILE A 305 -21.67 -32.51 -7.54
C ILE A 305 -21.99 -32.54 -9.04
N ARG A 306 -21.27 -31.79 -9.88
CA ARG A 306 -21.45 -31.79 -11.34
C ARG A 306 -21.04 -33.11 -12.00
N VAL A 307 -19.96 -33.73 -11.52
CA VAL A 307 -19.51 -35.04 -11.99
C VAL A 307 -20.50 -36.13 -11.57
N GLN A 308 -21.07 -36.05 -10.36
CA GLN A 308 -22.14 -36.94 -9.92
C GLN A 308 -23.42 -36.77 -10.74
N GLU A 309 -23.82 -35.55 -11.07
CA GLU A 309 -24.99 -35.30 -11.94
C GLU A 309 -24.80 -35.76 -13.39
N GLN A 310 -23.57 -35.75 -13.90
CA GLN A 310 -23.24 -36.27 -15.23
C GLN A 310 -23.20 -37.80 -15.28
N ASN A 311 -22.76 -38.45 -14.20
CA ASN A 311 -22.74 -39.91 -14.08
C ASN A 311 -24.09 -40.52 -13.69
N ALA A 312 -25.06 -39.68 -13.27
CA ALA A 312 -26.43 -40.08 -12.94
C ALA A 312 -27.42 -39.99 -14.12
N LYS A 313 -26.94 -39.62 -15.31
CA LYS A 313 -27.68 -39.67 -16.58
C LYS A 313 -27.15 -40.77 -17.47
#